data_AF-A0AAE4Q9T2-F1
#
_entry.id   AF-A0AAE4Q9T2-F1
#
_cell.length_a   1.000
_cell.length_b   1.000
_cell.length_c   1.000
_cell.angle_alpha   90.00
_cell.angle_beta   90.00
_cell.angle_gamma   90.00
#
_symmetry.space_group_name_H-M   'P 1'
#
loop_
_entity.id
_entity.type
_entity.pdbx_description
1 polymer ?
#
loop_
_entity_poly.entity_id
_entity_poly.type
_entity_poly.pdbx_seq_one_letter_code
_entity_poly.pdbx_strand_id
1 'polypeptide(L)'
;MSLFKRIKNIMKSPEPPRPEKSLLTLAPGDMVEVSLVMYELTGKTSMHSRKEIVLTLQDGKDIRYLKIEDRENTYYKLYTPIDGRLDSIDEIPTTIEMDDTEYHMEEQYNGRVVVMGKTPFSASEEQYVWEFQSDNRKLLRIEWQNGRTMMYEGEAIIPADVQIIRAT
;
A
#
# COMPACT_ATOMS: atom_id res chain seq x y z
N MET A 1 32.89 -26.55 -38.63
CA MET A 1 32.26 -25.51 -37.80
C MET A 1 32.52 -24.15 -38.44
N SER A 2 31.47 -23.48 -38.91
CA SER A 2 31.61 -22.32 -39.81
C SER A 2 31.85 -21.01 -39.07
N LEU A 3 32.89 -20.27 -39.50
CA LEU A 3 33.34 -18.96 -38.99
C LEU A 3 32.21 -17.89 -38.95
N PHE A 4 31.17 -18.07 -39.77
CA PHE A 4 30.01 -17.18 -39.83
C PHE A 4 29.13 -17.21 -38.57
N LYS A 5 29.14 -18.29 -37.79
CA LYS A 5 28.41 -18.32 -36.49
C LYS A 5 29.08 -17.47 -35.42
N ARG A 6 30.40 -17.21 -35.52
CA ARG A 6 31.13 -16.38 -34.56
C ARG A 6 30.81 -14.90 -34.72
N ILE A 7 30.57 -14.42 -35.94
CA ILE A 7 30.33 -12.99 -36.20
C ILE A 7 28.91 -12.58 -35.77
N LYS A 8 27.92 -13.46 -35.88
CA LYS A 8 26.52 -13.17 -35.51
C LYS A 8 26.31 -12.97 -33.99
N ASN A 9 27.22 -13.46 -33.14
CA ASN A 9 27.17 -13.26 -31.69
C ASN A 9 27.81 -11.94 -31.22
N ILE A 10 28.55 -11.23 -32.09
CA ILE A 10 29.17 -9.94 -31.75
C ILE A 10 28.17 -8.78 -31.92
N MET A 11 27.08 -9.01 -32.66
CA MET A 11 26.03 -8.03 -32.96
C MET A 11 24.73 -8.30 -32.19
N LYS A 12 24.80 -8.99 -31.04
CA LYS A 12 23.70 -8.97 -30.07
C LYS A 12 23.84 -7.69 -29.27
N SER A 13 22.99 -6.71 -29.55
CA SER A 13 22.79 -5.59 -28.63
C SER A 13 22.52 -6.15 -27.23
N PRO A 14 23.16 -5.60 -26.18
CA PRO A 14 22.87 -6.02 -24.82
C PRO A 14 21.36 -5.93 -24.59
N GLU A 15 20.79 -6.92 -23.88
CA GLU A 15 19.40 -6.85 -23.47
C GLU A 15 19.18 -5.50 -22.77
N PRO A 16 18.10 -4.77 -23.11
CA PRO A 16 17.82 -3.50 -22.48
C PRO A 16 17.83 -3.70 -20.96
N PRO A 17 18.49 -2.81 -20.20
CA PRO A 17 18.53 -2.92 -18.75
C PRO A 17 17.10 -3.04 -18.24
N ARG A 18 16.85 -4.03 -17.38
CA ARG A 18 15.52 -4.24 -16.80
C ARG A 18 15.10 -2.93 -16.12
N PRO A 19 13.89 -2.43 -16.36
CA PRO A 19 13.43 -1.21 -15.72
C PRO A 19 13.55 -1.38 -14.21
N GLU A 20 14.13 -0.40 -13.52
CA GLU A 20 14.17 -0.39 -12.07
C GLU A 20 12.73 -0.45 -11.56
N LYS A 21 12.41 -1.49 -10.77
CA LYS A 21 11.09 -1.59 -10.17
C LYS A 21 10.90 -0.43 -9.21
N SER A 22 9.80 0.28 -9.35
CA SER A 22 9.33 1.22 -8.33
C SER A 22 8.36 0.53 -7.36
N LEU A 23 8.11 1.16 -6.22
CA LEU A 23 7.12 0.68 -5.25
C LEU A 23 5.72 0.52 -5.88
N LEU A 24 5.42 1.33 -6.91
CA LEU A 24 4.17 1.25 -7.67
C LEU A 24 4.06 -0.01 -8.52
N THR A 25 5.19 -0.63 -8.88
CA THR A 25 5.27 -1.83 -9.73
C THR A 25 5.47 -3.13 -8.95
N LEU A 26 5.55 -3.07 -7.63
CA LEU A 26 5.69 -4.26 -6.80
C LEU A 26 4.46 -5.16 -6.86
N ALA A 27 4.71 -6.45 -6.66
CA ALA A 27 3.71 -7.52 -6.65
C ALA A 27 3.96 -8.50 -5.50
N PRO A 28 2.95 -9.29 -5.08
CA PRO A 28 3.13 -10.29 -4.04
C PRO A 28 4.33 -11.22 -4.27
N GLY A 29 5.13 -11.47 -3.24
CA GLY A 29 6.39 -12.22 -3.27
C GLY A 29 7.66 -11.34 -3.29
N ASP A 30 7.51 -10.05 -3.61
CA ASP A 30 8.57 -9.06 -3.48
C ASP A 30 8.87 -8.74 -1.99
N MET A 31 10.08 -8.30 -1.68
CA MET A 31 10.51 -7.94 -0.32
C MET A 31 10.78 -6.44 -0.24
N VAL A 32 10.23 -5.80 0.80
CA VAL A 32 10.44 -4.39 1.09
C VAL A 32 10.92 -4.22 2.52
N GLU A 33 11.78 -3.25 2.74
CA GLU A 33 12.12 -2.76 4.06
C GLU A 33 11.34 -1.47 4.31
N VAL A 34 10.69 -1.40 5.47
CA VAL A 34 9.99 -0.20 5.94
C VAL A 34 10.41 0.07 7.37
N SER A 35 11.02 1.22 7.61
CA SER A 35 11.52 1.63 8.93
C SER A 35 12.40 0.56 9.59
N LEU A 36 13.38 0.05 8.82
CA LEU A 36 14.36 -0.97 9.22
C LEU A 36 13.78 -2.37 9.50
N VAL A 37 12.51 -2.61 9.15
CA VAL A 37 11.88 -3.94 9.25
C VAL A 37 11.64 -4.49 7.85
N MET A 38 12.07 -5.73 7.61
CA MET A 38 11.86 -6.42 6.34
C MET A 38 10.50 -7.12 6.32
N TYR A 39 9.75 -6.89 5.25
CA TYR A 39 8.44 -7.49 5.03
C TYR A 39 8.39 -8.21 3.69
N GLU A 40 7.64 -9.30 3.66
CA GLU A 40 7.14 -9.87 2.41
C GLU A 40 5.89 -9.10 1.98
N LEU A 41 5.85 -8.67 0.72
CA LEU A 41 4.64 -8.17 0.10
C LEU A 41 3.70 -9.35 -0.18
N THR A 42 2.53 -9.39 0.45
CA THR A 42 1.57 -10.50 0.28
C THR A 42 0.31 -10.10 -0.47
N GLY A 43 0.01 -8.81 -0.53
CA GLY A 43 -1.12 -8.28 -1.29
C GLY A 43 -0.96 -6.82 -1.66
N LYS A 44 -1.77 -6.38 -2.61
CA LYS A 44 -1.77 -5.02 -3.14
C LYS A 44 -3.19 -4.63 -3.54
N THR A 45 -3.64 -3.49 -3.04
CA THR A 45 -4.87 -2.82 -3.46
C THR A 45 -4.49 -1.54 -4.17
N SER A 46 -5.05 -1.29 -5.36
CA SER A 46 -4.75 -0.09 -6.15
C SER A 46 -6.03 0.65 -6.50
N MET A 47 -6.06 1.97 -6.23
CA MET A 47 -7.13 2.87 -6.63
C MET A 47 -6.57 3.86 -7.66
N HIS A 48 -6.70 3.51 -8.95
CA HIS A 48 -6.07 4.28 -10.02
C HIS A 48 -6.64 5.69 -10.19
N SER A 49 -7.92 5.91 -9.86
CA SER A 49 -8.56 7.23 -9.90
C SER A 49 -7.87 8.25 -8.99
N ARG A 50 -7.14 7.78 -7.97
CA ARG A 50 -6.45 8.62 -6.98
C ARG A 50 -4.94 8.42 -6.94
N LYS A 51 -4.38 7.58 -7.84
CA LYS A 51 -2.96 7.16 -7.82
C LYS A 51 -2.53 6.66 -6.43
N GLU A 52 -3.40 5.88 -5.82
CA GLU A 52 -3.20 5.32 -4.48
C GLU A 52 -2.96 3.82 -4.57
N ILE A 53 -2.01 3.34 -3.77
CA ILE A 53 -1.70 1.92 -3.60
C ILE A 53 -1.60 1.62 -2.10
N VAL A 54 -2.22 0.52 -1.66
CA VAL A 54 -2.03 -0.03 -0.32
C VAL A 54 -1.37 -1.40 -0.45
N LEU A 55 -0.15 -1.52 0.06
CA LEU A 55 0.60 -2.77 0.10
C LEU A 55 0.31 -3.49 1.43
N THR A 56 -0.04 -4.77 1.35
CA THR A 56 -0.17 -5.65 2.52
C THR A 56 1.17 -6.31 2.79
N LEU A 57 1.80 -5.92 3.89
CA LEU A 57 3.13 -6.31 4.30
C LEU A 57 3.04 -7.34 5.43
N GLN A 58 3.82 -8.41 5.34
CA GLN A 58 3.84 -9.47 6.34
C GLN A 58 5.26 -9.70 6.86
N ASP A 59 5.41 -9.69 8.19
CA ASP A 59 6.58 -10.16 8.92
C ASP A 59 6.13 -11.22 9.93
N GLY A 60 6.39 -12.49 9.62
CA GLY A 60 5.91 -13.61 10.42
C GLY A 60 4.38 -13.60 10.56
N LYS A 61 3.88 -13.28 11.76
CA LYS A 61 2.44 -13.16 12.04
C LYS A 61 1.92 -11.72 11.95
N ASP A 62 2.81 -10.74 11.93
CA ASP A 62 2.47 -9.34 12.00
C ASP A 62 2.18 -8.83 10.60
N ILE A 63 1.05 -8.14 10.47
CA ILE A 63 0.61 -7.52 9.22
C ILE A 63 0.67 -6.01 9.38
N ARG A 64 1.17 -5.33 8.35
CA ARG A 64 1.18 -3.88 8.21
C ARG A 64 0.67 -3.48 6.84
N TYR A 65 0.19 -2.26 6.74
CA TYR A 65 -0.31 -1.71 5.47
C TYR A 65 0.44 -0.45 5.12
N LEU A 66 1.22 -0.49 4.04
CA LEU A 66 1.92 0.68 3.53
C LEU A 66 1.04 1.33 2.45
N LYS A 67 0.43 2.46 2.80
CA LYS A 67 -0.26 3.32 1.83
C LYS A 67 0.76 4.21 1.12
N ILE A 68 0.66 4.26 -0.20
CA ILE A 68 1.46 5.07 -1.11
C ILE A 68 0.51 5.95 -1.90
N GLU A 69 0.71 7.26 -1.84
CA GLU A 69 -0.01 8.23 -2.66
C GLU A 69 0.96 8.96 -3.58
N ASP A 70 0.78 8.77 -4.88
CA ASP A 70 1.61 9.42 -5.89
C ASP A 70 0.92 10.68 -6.44
N ARG A 71 1.21 11.84 -5.84
CA ARG A 71 0.64 13.15 -6.22
C ARG A 71 1.71 14.04 -6.87
N GLU A 72 1.98 15.22 -6.29
CA GLU A 72 3.15 16.04 -6.66
C GLU A 72 4.44 15.42 -6.11
N ASN A 73 4.35 14.87 -4.89
CA ASN A 73 5.36 14.02 -4.27
C ASN A 73 4.75 12.66 -3.96
N THR A 74 5.59 11.66 -3.75
CA THR A 74 5.16 10.35 -3.23
C THR A 74 5.13 10.38 -1.71
N TYR A 75 3.95 10.11 -1.14
CA TYR A 75 3.73 10.08 0.31
C TYR A 75 3.54 8.66 0.79
N TYR A 76 4.05 8.38 1.99
CA TYR A 76 4.01 7.07 2.61
C TYR A 76 3.36 7.15 4.00
N LYS A 77 2.44 6.25 4.26
CA LYS A 77 1.80 6.09 5.58
C LYS A 77 1.81 4.60 5.94
N LEU A 78 2.31 4.27 7.12
CA LEU A 78 2.35 2.89 7.60
C LEU A 78 1.26 2.68 8.65
N TYR A 79 0.47 1.64 8.45
CA TYR A 79 -0.71 1.34 9.25
C TYR A 79 -0.63 -0.04 9.90
N THR A 80 -1.21 -0.14 11.08
CA THR A 80 -1.47 -1.36 11.84
C THR A 80 -2.99 -1.56 11.92
N PRO A 81 -3.51 -2.78 11.66
CA PRO A 81 -4.93 -3.03 11.84
C PRO A 81 -5.30 -2.94 13.31
N ILE A 82 -6.44 -2.31 13.58
CA ILE A 82 -7.05 -2.26 14.91
C ILE A 82 -8.41 -2.91 14.89
N ASP A 83 -8.80 -3.49 16.02
CA ASP A 83 -10.13 -4.06 16.17
C ASP A 83 -11.14 -2.92 16.31
N GLY A 84 -11.98 -2.79 15.30
CA GLY A 84 -13.08 -1.84 15.31
C GLY A 84 -14.31 -2.47 14.67
N ARG A 85 -15.47 -2.25 15.29
CA ARG A 85 -16.76 -2.67 14.76
C ARG A 85 -17.59 -1.43 14.55
N LEU A 86 -18.05 -1.24 13.33
CA LEU A 86 -19.06 -0.25 12.99
C LEU A 86 -20.34 -0.99 12.66
N ASP A 87 -21.44 -0.59 13.27
CA ASP A 87 -22.76 -1.17 13.02
C ASP A 87 -23.34 -0.66 11.68
N SER A 88 -22.99 0.57 11.28
CA SER A 88 -23.28 1.13 9.96
C SER A 88 -22.16 2.05 9.46
N ILE A 89 -22.02 2.15 8.15
CA ILE A 89 -21.09 3.07 7.47
C ILE A 89 -21.56 4.53 7.54
N ASP A 90 -22.88 4.74 7.63
CA ASP A 90 -23.51 6.06 7.66
C ASP A 90 -23.29 6.79 9.00
N GLU A 91 -22.71 6.09 9.98
CA GLU A 91 -22.48 6.57 11.33
C GLU A 91 -21.04 7.03 11.57
N ILE A 92 -20.16 6.97 10.55
CA ILE A 92 -18.77 7.41 10.71
C ILE A 92 -18.76 8.92 10.98
N PRO A 93 -18.39 9.37 12.20
CA PRO A 93 -18.43 10.78 12.56
C PRO A 93 -17.25 11.51 11.94
N THR A 94 -17.33 12.84 11.87
CA THR A 94 -16.20 13.68 11.43
C THR A 94 -15.10 13.81 12.47
N THR A 95 -15.33 13.31 13.70
CA THR A 95 -14.37 13.34 14.80
C THR A 95 -14.49 12.06 15.62
N ILE A 96 -13.35 11.43 15.93
CA ILE A 96 -13.27 10.16 16.66
C ILE A 96 -12.30 10.34 17.82
N GLU A 97 -12.70 9.93 19.02
CA GLU A 97 -11.82 9.87 20.18
C GLU A 97 -11.45 8.40 20.45
N MET A 98 -10.16 8.11 20.51
CA MET A 98 -9.62 6.78 20.80
C MET A 98 -8.34 6.91 21.61
N ASP A 99 -8.27 6.22 22.76
CA ASP A 99 -7.12 6.23 23.67
C ASP A 99 -6.60 7.65 23.98
N ASP A 100 -7.51 8.52 24.44
CA ASP A 100 -7.26 9.94 24.75
C ASP A 100 -6.67 10.75 23.57
N THR A 101 -6.79 10.24 22.34
CA THR A 101 -6.40 10.93 21.11
C THR A 101 -7.66 11.29 20.32
N GLU A 102 -7.82 12.58 20.05
CA GLU A 102 -8.87 13.09 19.16
C GLU A 102 -8.35 13.09 17.71
N TYR A 103 -9.13 12.51 16.80
CA TYR A 103 -8.89 12.42 15.38
C TYR A 103 -9.96 13.21 14.63
N HIS A 104 -9.56 14.07 13.70
CA HIS A 104 -10.46 14.83 12.84
C HIS A 104 -10.41 14.29 11.41
N MET A 105 -11.57 14.20 10.76
CA MET A 105 -11.67 13.69 9.41
C MET A 105 -11.09 14.69 8.41
N GLU A 106 -10.07 14.24 7.68
CA GLU A 106 -9.38 15.03 6.66
C GLU A 106 -9.96 14.76 5.27
N GLU A 107 -10.26 13.49 4.98
CA GLU A 107 -10.76 13.10 3.67
C GLU A 107 -11.76 11.94 3.76
N GLN A 108 -12.80 12.02 2.92
CA GLN A 108 -13.72 10.92 2.66
C GLN A 108 -13.85 10.76 1.14
N TYR A 109 -13.68 9.54 0.66
CA TYR A 109 -13.81 9.24 -0.77
C TYR A 109 -14.16 7.78 -1.02
N ASN A 110 -14.53 7.49 -2.25
CA ASN A 110 -14.71 6.14 -2.75
C ASN A 110 -14.12 5.99 -4.15
N GLY A 111 -13.83 4.76 -4.51
CA GLY A 111 -13.42 4.42 -5.86
C GLY A 111 -13.34 2.92 -6.06
N ARG A 112 -13.41 2.50 -7.32
CA ARG A 112 -13.15 1.12 -7.70
C ARG A 112 -11.68 0.78 -7.48
N VAL A 113 -11.44 -0.35 -6.82
CA VAL A 113 -10.09 -0.86 -6.58
C VAL A 113 -9.78 -2.10 -7.41
N VAL A 114 -8.48 -2.30 -7.64
CA VAL A 114 -7.91 -3.53 -8.21
C VAL A 114 -7.07 -4.19 -7.13
N VAL A 115 -7.37 -5.47 -6.88
CA VAL A 115 -6.74 -6.25 -5.82
C VAL A 115 -5.87 -7.35 -6.40
N MET A 116 -4.70 -7.58 -5.79
CA MET A 116 -3.79 -8.67 -6.10
C MET A 116 -3.29 -9.31 -4.80
N GLY A 117 -3.25 -10.63 -4.74
CA GLY A 117 -2.74 -11.36 -3.56
C GLY A 117 -3.68 -11.31 -2.35
N LYS A 118 -3.11 -11.32 -1.15
CA LYS A 118 -3.81 -11.33 0.14
C LYS A 118 -3.94 -9.90 0.67
N THR A 119 -5.14 -9.34 0.57
CA THR A 119 -5.49 -8.00 1.06
C THR A 119 -6.66 -8.10 2.04
N PRO A 120 -6.97 -7.04 2.80
CA PRO A 120 -8.11 -7.03 3.72
C PRO A 120 -9.44 -7.30 2.99
N PHE A 121 -9.57 -6.76 1.78
CA PHE A 121 -10.71 -6.98 0.91
C PHE A 121 -10.29 -7.67 -0.37
N SER A 122 -10.89 -8.82 -0.68
CA SER A 122 -10.51 -9.65 -1.83
C SER A 122 -11.22 -9.27 -3.13
N ALA A 123 -12.22 -8.38 -3.09
CA ALA A 123 -13.03 -8.03 -4.26
C ALA A 123 -12.49 -6.76 -4.96
N SER A 124 -12.38 -6.82 -6.28
CA SER A 124 -11.99 -5.66 -7.12
C SER A 124 -13.22 -4.82 -7.48
N GLU A 125 -13.81 -4.22 -6.45
CA GLU A 125 -15.08 -3.50 -6.48
C GLU A 125 -14.93 -2.08 -5.91
N GLU A 126 -16.04 -1.40 -5.68
CA GLU A 126 -16.05 -0.10 -5.02
C GLU A 126 -15.56 -0.24 -3.58
N GLN A 127 -14.65 0.64 -3.14
CA GLN A 127 -14.19 0.73 -1.76
C GLN A 127 -14.41 2.17 -1.28
N TYR A 128 -14.92 2.30 -0.06
CA TYR A 128 -15.12 3.57 0.61
C TYR A 128 -14.04 3.74 1.68
N VAL A 129 -13.52 4.96 1.81
CA VAL A 129 -12.38 5.29 2.66
C VAL A 129 -12.66 6.59 3.40
N TRP A 130 -12.34 6.58 4.69
CA TRP A 130 -12.26 7.75 5.54
C TRP A 130 -10.85 7.85 6.12
N GLU A 131 -10.24 9.02 5.99
CA GLU A 131 -8.96 9.33 6.58
C GLU A 131 -9.11 10.41 7.64
N PHE A 132 -8.48 10.17 8.78
CA PHE A 132 -8.46 11.07 9.90
C PHE A 132 -7.03 11.34 10.33
N GLN A 133 -6.83 12.51 10.92
CA GLN A 133 -5.57 12.93 11.50
C GLN A 133 -5.83 13.56 12.86
N SER A 134 -4.94 13.28 13.80
CA SER A 134 -4.90 13.94 15.09
C SER A 134 -3.88 15.08 15.11
N ASP A 135 -3.99 15.96 16.12
CA ASP A 135 -3.03 17.03 16.37
C ASP A 135 -1.60 16.52 16.62
N ASN A 136 -1.46 15.30 17.18
CA ASN A 136 -0.18 14.65 17.42
C ASN A 136 0.35 13.83 16.23
N ARG A 137 -0.20 14.06 15.02
CA ARG A 137 0.18 13.43 13.75
C ARG A 137 -0.06 11.91 13.66
N LYS A 138 -0.82 11.35 14.59
CA LYS A 138 -1.35 9.99 14.41
C LYS A 138 -2.41 10.01 13.31
N LEU A 139 -2.52 8.90 12.60
CA LEU A 139 -3.45 8.71 11.51
C LEU A 139 -4.42 7.61 11.89
N LEU A 140 -5.68 7.80 11.53
CA LEU A 140 -6.70 6.77 11.58
C LEU A 140 -7.29 6.64 10.18
N ARG A 141 -7.45 5.40 9.73
CA ARG A 141 -8.04 5.09 8.42
C ARG A 141 -9.14 4.06 8.63
N ILE A 142 -10.28 4.31 8.02
CA ILE A 142 -11.41 3.38 8.01
C ILE A 142 -11.70 3.06 6.55
N GLU A 143 -11.85 1.78 6.26
CA GLU A 143 -12.20 1.28 4.94
C GLU A 143 -13.45 0.41 5.03
N TRP A 144 -14.31 0.51 4.02
CA TRP A 144 -15.47 -0.33 3.90
C TRP A 144 -15.64 -0.86 2.48
N GLN A 145 -15.97 -2.13 2.37
CA GLN A 145 -16.40 -2.77 1.14
C GLN A 145 -17.30 -3.97 1.44
N ASN A 146 -18.45 -4.04 0.76
CA ASN A 146 -19.36 -5.19 0.79
C ASN A 146 -19.74 -5.65 2.20
N GLY A 147 -20.10 -4.70 3.07
CA GLY A 147 -20.52 -4.98 4.44
C GLY A 147 -19.39 -5.38 5.39
N ARG A 148 -18.13 -5.27 4.96
CA ARG A 148 -16.96 -5.44 5.81
C ARG A 148 -16.30 -4.10 6.06
N THR A 149 -15.87 -3.92 7.29
CA THR A 149 -15.12 -2.74 7.74
C THR A 149 -13.74 -3.17 8.16
N MET A 150 -12.74 -2.35 7.85
CA MET A 150 -11.41 -2.45 8.41
C MET A 150 -11.02 -1.08 8.96
N MET A 151 -10.39 -1.09 10.14
CA MET A 151 -9.88 0.11 10.79
C MET A 151 -8.39 -0.04 11.02
N TYR A 152 -7.67 1.05 10.89
CA TYR A 152 -6.22 1.06 11.02
C TYR A 152 -5.75 2.33 11.71
N GLU A 153 -4.80 2.18 12.63
CA GLU A 153 -4.02 3.29 13.16
C GLU A 153 -2.65 3.33 12.49
N GLY A 154 -2.06 4.51 12.36
CA GLY A 154 -0.78 4.63 11.68
C GLY A 154 -0.13 5.99 11.81
N GLU A 155 0.93 6.16 11.03
CA GLU A 155 1.74 7.37 11.00
C GLU A 155 2.33 7.59 9.60
N ALA A 156 2.69 8.83 9.31
CA ALA A 156 3.44 9.16 8.11
C ALA A 156 4.90 8.72 8.26
N ILE A 157 5.46 8.09 7.23
CA ILE A 157 6.86 7.68 7.20
C ILE A 157 7.61 8.44 6.11
N ILE A 158 8.91 8.65 6.31
CA ILE A 158 9.73 9.35 5.32
C ILE A 158 10.09 8.42 4.16
N PRO A 159 10.22 8.93 2.92
CA PRO A 159 10.59 8.11 1.77
C PRO A 159 11.91 7.35 1.94
N ALA A 160 12.87 7.91 2.68
CA ALA A 160 14.18 7.29 2.94
C ALA A 160 14.08 5.98 3.75
N ASP A 161 13.00 5.80 4.50
CA ASP A 161 12.75 4.61 5.32
C ASP A 161 12.06 3.49 4.54
N VAL A 162 11.82 3.67 3.23
CA VAL A 162 11.18 2.67 2.37
C VAL A 162 12.17 2.20 1.30
N GLN A 163 12.54 0.93 1.34
CA GLN A 163 13.50 0.36 0.40
C GLN A 163 12.99 -0.94 -0.22
N ILE A 164 13.30 -1.14 -1.50
CA ILE A 164 13.03 -2.41 -2.19
C ILE A 164 14.25 -3.30 -2.01
N ILE A 165 14.09 -4.41 -1.30
CA ILE A 165 15.17 -5.35 -1.03
C ILE A 165 15.26 -6.40 -2.13
N ARG A 166 14.12 -6.92 -2.58
CA ARG A 166 14.04 -7.91 -3.65
C ARG A 166 12.77 -7.70 -4.46
N ALA A 167 12.91 -7.64 -5.77
CA ALA A 167 11.77 -7.63 -6.67
C ALA A 167 11.94 -8.72 -7.74
N THR A 168 10.92 -9.57 -7.88
CA THR A 168 10.91 -10.78 -8.72
C THR A 168 10.43 -10.52 -10.14
#